data_AF-A0A9W7AHN3-F1
#
_entry.id   AF-A0A9W7AHN3-F1
#
_cell.length_a   1.000
_cell.length_b   1.000
_cell.length_c   1.000
_cell.angle_alpha   90.00
_cell.angle_beta   90.00
_cell.angle_gamma   90.00
#
_symmetry.space_group_name_H-M   'P 1'
#
loop_
_entity.id
_entity.type
_entity.pdbx_description
1 polymer ?
#
loop_
_entity_poly.entity_id
_entity_poly.type
_entity_poly.pdbx_seq_one_letter_code
_entity_poly.pdbx_strand_id
1 'polypeptide(L)'
;MNRKGFLTINSQPAVNGVPSDDQVFGWGGKGGYCYQKAYVECFVSPENFAKLLESAEKRDSLNLYGLNSKGEVKIGQEGGGVTALTWGVFPNREVLQPTVFDPEIFAHTWSEEAFSLWQTMWLSLYDEESEAYELLEEIHDTFYLVAIVDNEFQKDDNLWKLLLELSHD
;
A
#
# COMPACT_ATOMS: atom_id res chain seq x y z
N MET A 1 -5.14 -5.89 -11.64
CA MET A 1 -5.33 -5.65 -10.20
C MET A 1 -6.75 -5.24 -9.84
N ASN A 2 -7.19 -3.98 -10.00
CA ASN A 2 -8.56 -3.57 -9.58
C ASN A 2 -9.68 -4.46 -10.12
N ARG A 3 -9.66 -4.79 -11.42
CA ARG A 3 -10.62 -5.69 -12.07
C ARG A 3 -10.60 -7.14 -11.55
N LYS A 4 -9.68 -7.47 -10.65
CA LYS A 4 -9.43 -8.79 -10.08
C LYS A 4 -9.60 -8.80 -8.54
N GLY A 5 -10.24 -7.78 -7.98
CA GLY A 5 -10.57 -7.72 -6.56
C GLY A 5 -9.45 -7.19 -5.66
N PHE A 6 -8.45 -6.51 -6.22
CA PHE A 6 -7.45 -5.74 -5.47
C PHE A 6 -7.81 -4.27 -5.59
N LEU A 7 -8.65 -3.77 -4.69
CA LEU A 7 -9.27 -2.45 -4.74
C LEU A 7 -8.26 -1.40 -4.24
N THR A 8 -7.39 -0.92 -5.14
CA THR A 8 -6.28 -0.04 -4.79
C THR A 8 -6.76 1.37 -4.45
N ILE A 9 -6.25 1.92 -3.35
CA ILE A 9 -6.54 3.28 -2.90
C ILE A 9 -5.30 4.19 -2.90
N ASN A 10 -4.10 3.61 -2.85
CA ASN A 10 -2.84 4.36 -2.91
C ASN A 10 -1.73 3.54 -3.59
N SER A 11 -0.79 4.21 -4.26
CA SER A 11 0.37 3.56 -4.89
C SER A 11 1.46 4.55 -5.28
N GLN A 12 2.72 4.09 -5.27
CA GLN A 12 3.84 4.76 -5.95
C GLN A 12 4.78 3.72 -6.60
N PRO A 13 5.40 4.04 -7.75
CA PRO A 13 6.36 3.14 -8.40
C PRO A 13 7.70 3.12 -7.67
N ALA A 14 8.55 2.14 -8.01
CA ALA A 14 9.97 2.22 -7.65
C ALA A 14 10.68 3.24 -8.54
N VAL A 15 11.58 4.03 -7.95
CA VAL A 15 12.41 5.02 -8.65
C VAL A 15 13.84 4.88 -8.14
N ASN A 16 14.79 4.70 -9.05
CA ASN A 16 16.19 4.47 -8.70
C ASN A 16 17.09 5.57 -9.27
N GLY A 17 17.20 6.69 -8.53
CA GLY A 17 18.21 7.71 -8.80
C GLY A 17 17.93 8.53 -10.06
N VAL A 18 16.70 9.00 -10.23
CA VAL A 18 16.36 9.95 -11.29
C VAL A 18 16.87 11.36 -10.93
N PRO A 19 17.19 12.22 -11.92
CA PRO A 19 17.54 13.60 -11.65
C PRO A 19 16.47 14.31 -10.81
N SER A 20 16.89 15.14 -9.87
CA SER A 20 15.96 15.89 -9.01
C SER A 20 15.10 16.94 -9.75
N ASP A 21 15.38 17.18 -11.03
CA ASP A 21 14.58 17.99 -11.94
C ASP A 21 13.86 17.16 -13.02
N ASP A 22 13.73 15.85 -12.81
CA ASP A 22 12.85 14.98 -13.59
C ASP A 22 11.40 15.50 -13.56
N GLN A 23 10.70 15.42 -14.70
CA GLN A 23 9.37 16.02 -14.87
C GLN A 23 8.27 15.28 -14.10
N VAL A 24 8.49 14.02 -13.75
CA VAL A 24 7.49 13.14 -13.11
C VAL A 24 7.82 12.93 -11.64
N PHE A 25 9.10 12.66 -11.34
CA PHE A 25 9.55 12.23 -10.01
C PHE A 25 10.49 13.22 -9.31
N GLY A 26 10.90 14.30 -9.98
CA GLY A 26 11.86 15.26 -9.47
C GLY A 26 11.29 16.18 -8.38
N TRP A 27 12.07 16.40 -7.32
CA TRP A 27 11.78 17.37 -6.26
C TRP A 27 13.08 17.82 -5.57
N GLY A 28 13.03 18.84 -4.70
CA GLY A 28 14.17 19.23 -3.83
C GLY A 28 15.21 20.17 -4.46
N GLY A 29 15.05 20.53 -5.74
CA GLY A 29 15.91 21.47 -6.47
C GLY A 29 16.98 20.78 -7.31
N LYS A 30 17.60 21.49 -8.25
CA LYS A 30 18.49 20.91 -9.27
C LYS A 30 19.77 20.31 -8.72
N GLY A 31 20.28 19.29 -9.42
CA GLY A 31 21.61 18.71 -9.20
C GLY A 31 21.67 17.61 -8.14
N GLY A 32 20.52 17.10 -7.69
CA GLY A 32 20.40 15.94 -6.82
C GLY A 32 19.78 14.74 -7.53
N TYR A 33 19.43 13.73 -6.73
CA TYR A 33 18.79 12.50 -7.18
C TYR A 33 17.66 12.09 -6.25
N CYS A 34 16.56 11.61 -6.83
CA CYS A 34 15.36 11.17 -6.15
C CYS A 34 15.18 9.65 -6.25
N TYR A 35 14.62 9.05 -5.20
CA TYR A 35 14.45 7.62 -5.07
C TYR A 35 13.10 7.29 -4.43
N GLN A 36 12.51 6.17 -4.82
CA GLN A 36 11.24 5.67 -4.29
C GLN A 36 11.27 4.14 -4.18
N LYS A 37 10.73 3.59 -3.10
CA LYS A 37 10.31 2.18 -3.05
C LYS A 37 8.95 2.01 -3.69
N ALA A 38 8.70 0.87 -4.32
CA ALA A 38 7.36 0.56 -4.79
C ALA A 38 6.45 0.32 -3.59
N TYR A 39 5.26 0.92 -3.63
CA TYR A 39 4.25 0.82 -2.59
C TYR A 39 2.88 0.65 -3.22
N VAL A 40 2.06 -0.21 -2.63
CA VAL A 40 0.64 -0.28 -2.93
C VAL A 40 -0.18 -0.46 -1.68
N GLU A 41 -1.36 0.13 -1.69
CA GLU A 41 -2.36 0.00 -0.65
C GLU A 41 -3.71 -0.33 -1.27
N CYS A 42 -4.39 -1.33 -0.72
CA CYS A 42 -5.65 -1.81 -1.28
C CYS A 42 -6.53 -2.52 -0.27
N PHE A 43 -7.84 -2.54 -0.55
CA PHE A 43 -8.77 -3.48 0.05
C PHE A 43 -8.82 -4.77 -0.76
N VAL A 44 -8.77 -5.91 -0.08
CA VAL A 44 -8.80 -7.26 -0.69
C VAL A 44 -9.68 -8.21 0.13
N SER A 45 -10.29 -9.18 -0.54
CA SER A 45 -11.03 -10.26 0.13
C SER A 45 -10.09 -11.15 0.97
N PRO A 46 -10.63 -11.92 1.94
CA PRO A 46 -9.83 -12.87 2.73
C PRO A 46 -9.00 -13.85 1.89
N GLU A 47 -9.52 -14.30 0.74
CA GLU A 47 -8.84 -15.24 -0.16
C GLU A 47 -7.66 -14.58 -0.85
N ASN A 48 -7.85 -13.37 -1.38
CA ASN A 48 -6.76 -12.60 -2.00
C ASN A 48 -5.72 -12.20 -0.97
N PHE A 49 -6.13 -11.88 0.25
CA PHE A 49 -5.22 -11.57 1.34
C PHE A 49 -4.34 -12.77 1.70
N ALA A 50 -4.92 -13.98 1.79
CA ALA A 50 -4.16 -15.20 2.06
C ALA A 50 -3.08 -15.45 0.97
N LYS A 51 -3.42 -15.26 -0.30
CA LYS A 51 -2.47 -15.37 -1.44
C LYS A 51 -1.32 -14.35 -1.33
N LEU A 52 -1.64 -13.10 -0.94
CA LEU A 52 -0.64 -12.05 -0.74
C LEU A 52 0.28 -12.36 0.43
N LEU A 53 -0.29 -12.80 1.55
CA LEU A 53 0.45 -13.13 2.77
C LEU A 53 1.47 -14.24 2.50
N GLU A 54 1.03 -15.35 1.89
CA GLU A 54 1.89 -16.47 1.51
C GLU A 54 3.01 -16.03 0.55
N SER A 55 2.71 -15.10 -0.35
CA SER A 55 3.68 -14.57 -1.31
C SER A 55 4.72 -13.66 -0.67
N ALA A 56 4.32 -12.86 0.32
CA ALA A 56 5.20 -11.96 1.06
C ALA A 56 6.12 -12.75 2.00
N GLU A 57 5.61 -13.77 2.69
CA GLU A 57 6.41 -14.63 3.58
C GLU A 57 7.59 -15.32 2.86
N LYS A 58 7.46 -15.56 1.55
CA LYS A 58 8.50 -16.18 0.71
C LYS A 58 9.50 -15.17 0.12
N ARG A 59 9.36 -13.87 0.38
CA ARG A 59 10.13 -12.80 -0.28
C ARG A 59 10.68 -11.80 0.72
N ASP A 60 11.98 -11.91 0.98
CA ASP A 60 12.75 -11.06 1.91
C ASP A 60 12.71 -9.54 1.64
N SER A 61 12.34 -9.13 0.42
CA SER A 61 12.22 -7.71 0.09
C SER A 61 10.86 -7.12 0.43
N LEU A 62 9.82 -7.93 0.63
CA LEU A 62 8.44 -7.46 0.74
C LEU A 62 8.01 -7.34 2.20
N ASN A 63 7.70 -6.12 2.60
CA ASN A 63 6.99 -5.88 3.85
C ASN A 63 5.50 -5.81 3.53
N LEU A 64 4.68 -6.57 4.24
CA LEU A 64 3.24 -6.60 4.08
C LEU A 64 2.57 -6.45 5.45
N TYR A 65 1.64 -5.51 5.53
CA TYR A 65 0.79 -5.25 6.67
C TYR A 65 -0.66 -5.34 6.24
N GLY A 66 -1.43 -6.24 6.83
CA GLY A 66 -2.87 -6.36 6.59
C GLY A 66 -3.66 -6.21 7.88
N LEU A 67 -4.78 -5.50 7.81
CA LEU A 67 -5.66 -5.26 8.94
C LEU A 67 -7.12 -5.34 8.49
N ASN A 68 -7.98 -5.98 9.28
CA ASN A 68 -9.43 -6.00 9.05
C ASN A 68 -10.18 -4.96 9.89
N SER A 69 -11.46 -4.77 9.63
CA SER A 69 -12.33 -3.82 10.36
C SER A 69 -12.42 -4.08 11.88
N LYS A 70 -12.00 -5.26 12.34
CA LYS A 70 -11.94 -5.63 13.76
C LYS A 70 -10.61 -5.24 14.43
N GLY A 71 -9.68 -4.67 13.68
CA GLY A 71 -8.34 -4.30 14.15
C GLY A 71 -7.37 -5.48 14.24
N GLU A 72 -7.70 -6.64 13.68
CA GLU A 72 -6.78 -7.79 13.67
C GLU A 72 -5.69 -7.58 12.63
N VAL A 73 -4.45 -7.45 13.09
CA VAL A 73 -3.29 -7.24 12.24
C VAL A 73 -2.65 -8.59 11.87
N LYS A 74 -2.33 -8.78 10.60
CA LYS A 74 -1.46 -9.86 10.12
C LYS A 74 -0.33 -9.27 9.28
N ILE A 75 0.89 -9.74 9.54
CA ILE A 75 2.10 -9.29 8.86
C ILE A 75 2.74 -10.46 8.12
N GLY A 76 3.30 -10.20 6.94
CA GLY A 76 4.00 -11.23 6.16
C GLY A 76 5.47 -11.36 6.60
N GLN A 77 6.23 -10.28 6.44
CA GLN A 77 7.58 -10.16 6.99
C GLN A 77 7.67 -8.99 7.96
N GLU A 78 8.31 -9.26 9.10
CA GLU A 78 8.56 -8.27 10.14
C GLU A 78 9.81 -7.46 9.78
N GLY A 79 9.61 -6.25 9.24
CA GLY A 79 10.70 -5.29 9.08
C GLY A 79 10.98 -4.47 10.35
N GLY A 80 9.93 -4.26 11.16
CA GLY A 80 9.96 -3.36 12.31
C GLY A 80 10.17 -1.88 11.93
N GLY A 81 9.43 -0.99 12.58
CA GLY A 81 9.69 0.45 12.55
C GLY A 81 9.30 1.18 11.25
N VAL A 82 9.60 2.48 11.27
CA VAL A 82 9.26 3.43 10.21
C VAL A 82 10.14 3.18 8.98
N THR A 83 9.52 2.95 7.83
CA THR A 83 10.21 2.66 6.57
C THR A 83 10.19 3.88 5.66
N ALA A 84 11.36 4.39 5.26
CA ALA A 84 11.42 5.43 4.23
C ALA A 84 10.92 4.89 2.87
N LEU A 85 9.94 5.57 2.28
CA LEU A 85 9.37 5.25 0.97
C LEU A 85 9.91 6.15 -0.14
N THR A 86 10.15 7.42 0.16
CA THR A 86 10.68 8.41 -0.79
C THR A 86 11.79 9.19 -0.13
N TRP A 87 12.95 9.29 -0.80
CA TRP A 87 14.09 10.06 -0.32
C TRP A 87 14.86 10.71 -1.46
N GLY A 88 15.69 11.69 -1.11
CA GLY A 88 16.49 12.45 -2.05
C GLY A 88 17.84 12.86 -1.47
N VAL A 89 18.85 12.86 -2.33
CA VAL A 89 20.22 13.31 -2.01
C VAL A 89 20.53 14.53 -2.86
N PHE A 90 20.89 15.64 -2.22
CA PHE A 90 21.05 16.94 -2.87
C PHE A 90 22.40 17.57 -2.54
N PRO A 91 22.97 18.42 -3.43
CA PRO A 91 24.22 19.13 -3.14
C PRO A 91 24.12 19.99 -1.88
N ASN A 92 25.13 19.88 -1.01
CA ASN A 92 25.28 20.71 0.20
C ASN A 92 24.11 20.61 1.20
N ARG A 93 23.45 19.45 1.30
CA ARG A 93 22.34 19.20 2.22
C ARG A 93 22.41 17.77 2.77
N GLU A 94 21.80 17.56 3.93
CA GLU A 94 21.53 16.22 4.44
C GLU A 94 20.50 15.49 3.56
N VAL A 95 20.43 14.16 3.70
CA VAL A 95 19.43 13.34 3.02
C VAL A 95 18.04 13.74 3.51
N LEU A 96 17.12 13.93 2.58
CA LEU A 96 15.73 14.25 2.89
C LEU A 96 14.86 13.03 2.61
N GLN A 97 13.97 12.68 3.55
CA GLN A 97 13.04 11.54 3.46
C GLN A 97 11.60 11.99 3.74
N PRO A 98 10.92 12.66 2.79
CA PRO A 98 9.62 13.30 3.03
C PRO A 98 8.46 12.31 3.20
N THR A 99 8.61 11.07 2.75
CA THR A 99 7.54 10.07 2.78
C THR A 99 8.03 8.80 3.45
N VAL A 100 7.29 8.36 4.47
CA VAL A 100 7.56 7.17 5.24
C VAL A 100 6.29 6.34 5.38
N PHE A 101 6.46 5.03 5.56
CA PHE A 101 5.42 4.13 6.03
C PHE A 101 5.66 3.86 7.52
N ASP A 102 4.65 4.11 8.35
CA ASP A 102 4.68 3.84 9.78
C ASP A 102 3.59 2.80 10.11
N PRO A 103 3.96 1.57 10.52
CA PRO A 103 3.00 0.52 10.86
C PRO A 103 2.02 0.92 11.97
N GLU A 104 2.44 1.75 12.93
CA GLU A 104 1.60 2.15 14.07
C GLU A 104 0.54 3.16 13.60
N ILE A 105 0.92 4.16 12.81
CA ILE A 105 -0.02 5.11 12.21
C ILE A 105 -0.99 4.38 11.27
N PHE A 106 -0.47 3.43 10.47
CA PHE A 106 -1.28 2.61 9.58
C PHE A 106 -2.33 1.80 10.36
N ALA A 107 -1.92 1.13 11.44
CA ALA A 107 -2.79 0.24 12.21
C ALA A 107 -3.78 0.95 13.14
N HIS A 108 -3.42 2.12 13.70
CA HIS A 108 -4.19 2.76 14.77
C HIS A 108 -4.89 4.07 14.38
N THR A 109 -4.58 4.65 13.24
CA THR A 109 -5.19 5.93 12.83
C THR A 109 -5.76 5.83 11.44
N TRP A 110 -4.93 5.44 10.47
CA TRP A 110 -5.36 5.42 9.09
C TRP A 110 -6.37 4.30 8.80
N SER A 111 -6.21 3.12 9.39
CA SER A 111 -7.15 2.01 9.27
C SER A 111 -8.59 2.39 9.66
N GLU A 112 -8.75 3.05 10.81
CA GLU A 112 -10.05 3.47 11.34
C GLU A 112 -10.74 4.44 10.39
N GLU A 113 -9.98 5.40 9.85
CA GLU A 113 -10.49 6.34 8.84
C GLU A 113 -10.86 5.60 7.55
N ALA A 114 -9.97 4.76 7.02
CA ALA A 114 -10.18 4.04 5.77
C ALA A 114 -11.42 3.13 5.81
N PHE A 115 -11.64 2.39 6.90
CA PHE A 115 -12.85 1.58 7.08
C PHE A 115 -14.10 2.46 7.31
N SER A 116 -13.99 3.56 8.07
CA SER A 116 -15.09 4.51 8.28
C SER A 116 -15.61 5.12 6.97
N LEU A 117 -14.75 5.35 5.98
CA LEU A 117 -15.17 5.89 4.67
C LEU A 117 -16.14 4.95 3.93
N TRP A 118 -16.01 3.62 4.08
CA TRP A 118 -16.98 2.68 3.52
C TRP A 118 -18.38 2.92 4.09
N GLN A 119 -18.48 3.10 5.41
CA GLN A 119 -19.74 3.32 6.10
C GLN A 119 -20.33 4.71 5.82
N THR A 120 -19.52 5.74 6.08
CA THR A 120 -19.98 7.13 6.11
C THR A 120 -20.19 7.73 4.73
N MET A 121 -19.41 7.31 3.73
CA MET A 121 -19.50 7.86 2.37
C MET A 121 -20.20 6.94 1.38
N TRP A 122 -20.04 5.63 1.48
CA TRP A 122 -20.54 4.70 0.46
C TRP A 122 -21.84 4.00 0.89
N LEU A 123 -21.82 3.28 2.01
CA LEU A 123 -23.01 2.60 2.55
C LEU A 123 -24.17 3.56 2.82
N SER A 124 -23.88 4.76 3.34
CA SER A 124 -24.88 5.80 3.64
C SER A 124 -25.69 6.29 2.42
N LEU A 125 -25.29 5.92 1.20
CA LEU A 125 -26.01 6.25 -0.04
C LEU A 125 -27.16 5.28 -0.35
N TYR A 126 -27.22 4.14 0.34
CA TYR A 126 -28.17 3.07 0.07
C TYR A 126 -29.13 2.86 1.24
N ASP A 127 -30.31 2.31 0.93
CA ASP A 127 -31.27 1.87 1.94
C ASP A 127 -30.73 0.62 2.65
N GLU A 128 -30.87 0.57 3.98
CA GLU A 128 -30.37 -0.54 4.82
C GLU A 128 -30.96 -1.91 4.42
N GLU A 129 -32.16 -1.94 3.83
CA GLU A 129 -32.80 -3.18 3.38
C GLU A 129 -32.42 -3.58 1.94
N SER A 130 -31.55 -2.81 1.27
CA SER A 130 -31.18 -3.05 -0.13
C SER A 130 -30.02 -4.04 -0.29
N GLU A 131 -30.05 -4.83 -1.37
CA GLU A 131 -28.97 -5.75 -1.74
C GLU A 131 -27.60 -5.04 -1.91
N ALA A 132 -27.61 -3.76 -2.30
CA ALA A 132 -26.39 -2.96 -2.44
C ALA A 132 -25.77 -2.61 -1.08
N TYR A 133 -26.61 -2.32 -0.07
CA TYR A 133 -26.15 -2.09 1.29
C TYR A 133 -25.54 -3.36 1.88
N GLU A 134 -26.26 -4.49 1.78
CA GLU A 134 -25.77 -5.79 2.28
C GLU A 134 -24.41 -6.16 1.68
N LEU A 135 -24.22 -5.99 0.36
CA LEU A 135 -22.95 -6.26 -0.30
C LEU A 135 -21.80 -5.39 0.21
N LEU A 136 -22.03 -4.08 0.37
CA LEU A 136 -20.99 -3.16 0.83
C LEU A 136 -20.64 -3.39 2.30
N GLU A 137 -21.63 -3.76 3.11
CA GLU A 137 -21.44 -4.12 4.52
C GLU A 137 -20.63 -5.41 4.63
N GLU A 138 -20.94 -6.43 3.82
CA GLU A 138 -20.15 -7.66 3.75
C GLU A 138 -18.69 -7.37 3.36
N ILE A 139 -18.47 -6.52 2.35
CA ILE A 139 -17.11 -6.12 1.95
C ILE A 139 -16.39 -5.42 3.10
N HIS A 140 -17.02 -4.43 3.74
CA HIS A 140 -16.45 -3.72 4.90
C HIS A 140 -16.08 -4.67 6.04
N ASP A 141 -16.94 -5.63 6.36
CA ASP A 141 -16.78 -6.51 7.53
C ASP A 141 -15.78 -7.65 7.29
N THR A 142 -15.56 -8.03 6.04
CA THR A 142 -14.74 -9.20 5.69
C THR A 142 -13.39 -8.84 5.04
N PHE A 143 -13.28 -7.70 4.35
CA PHE A 143 -12.05 -7.36 3.62
C PHE A 143 -10.92 -6.93 4.56
N TYR A 144 -9.70 -7.05 4.05
CA TYR A 144 -8.50 -6.53 4.67
C TYR A 144 -8.04 -5.27 3.93
N LEU A 145 -7.68 -4.25 4.69
CA LEU A 145 -6.83 -3.15 4.22
C LEU A 145 -5.38 -3.62 4.27
N VAL A 146 -4.69 -3.57 3.14
CA VAL A 146 -3.34 -4.12 2.98
C VAL A 146 -2.40 -3.08 2.41
N ALA A 147 -1.27 -2.89 3.08
CA ALA A 147 -0.13 -2.11 2.61
C ALA A 147 1.04 -3.03 2.29
N ILE A 148 1.66 -2.84 1.12
CA ILE A 148 2.80 -3.62 0.66
C ILE A 148 3.92 -2.67 0.23
N VAL A 149 5.12 -2.89 0.76
CA VAL A 149 6.34 -2.15 0.41
C VAL A 149 7.35 -3.12 -0.17
N ASP A 150 7.87 -2.85 -1.36
CA ASP A 150 9.03 -3.57 -1.90
C ASP A 150 10.32 -2.80 -1.61
N ASN A 151 11.17 -3.36 -0.76
CA ASN A 151 12.46 -2.79 -0.39
C ASN A 151 13.50 -2.88 -1.52
N GLU A 152 13.29 -3.72 -2.53
CA GLU A 152 14.20 -3.91 -3.65
C GLU A 152 13.96 -2.87 -4.76
N PHE A 153 14.08 -1.59 -4.43
CA PHE A 153 13.77 -0.46 -5.33
C PHE A 153 14.68 -0.37 -6.58
N GLN A 154 15.77 -1.13 -6.62
CA GLN A 154 16.70 -1.14 -7.75
C GLN A 154 16.26 -2.06 -8.89
N LYS A 155 15.33 -3.00 -8.65
CA LYS A 155 14.84 -3.93 -9.66
C LYS A 155 13.47 -3.51 -10.16
N ASP A 156 13.35 -3.41 -11.47
CA ASP A 156 12.12 -2.94 -12.11
C ASP A 156 10.94 -3.91 -11.96
N ASP A 157 9.81 -3.34 -11.58
CA ASP A 157 8.46 -3.93 -11.61
C ASP A 157 8.27 -5.23 -10.82
N ASN A 158 9.10 -5.52 -9.84
CA ASN A 158 9.01 -6.77 -9.07
C ASN A 158 7.65 -6.90 -8.35
N LEU A 159 7.25 -5.86 -7.61
CA LEU A 159 5.94 -5.81 -6.95
C LEU A 159 4.77 -5.89 -7.94
N TRP A 160 4.81 -5.14 -9.04
CA TRP A 160 3.70 -5.11 -10.01
C TRP A 160 3.54 -6.44 -10.74
N LYS A 161 4.65 -7.11 -11.10
CA LYS A 161 4.63 -8.45 -11.68
C LYS A 161 4.00 -9.45 -10.73
N LEU A 162 4.39 -9.44 -9.44
CA LEU A 162 3.78 -10.28 -8.41
C LEU A 162 2.28 -10.08 -8.32
N LEU A 163 1.83 -8.82 -8.20
CA LEU A 163 0.41 -8.51 -8.05
C LEU A 163 -0.39 -8.87 -9.32
N LEU A 164 0.23 -8.79 -10.50
CA LEU A 164 -0.36 -9.29 -11.72
C LEU A 164 -0.49 -10.81 -11.68
N GLU A 165 0.56 -11.56 -11.37
CA GLU A 165 0.55 -13.02 -11.28
C GLU A 165 -0.58 -13.51 -10.34
N LEU A 166 -0.65 -12.97 -9.13
CA LEU A 166 -1.68 -13.32 -8.14
C LEU A 166 -3.12 -12.98 -8.56
N SER A 167 -3.27 -12.13 -9.58
CA SER A 167 -4.56 -11.71 -10.11
C SER A 167 -5.04 -12.53 -11.33
N HIS A 168 -4.21 -13.45 -11.84
CA HIS A 168 -4.57 -14.32 -12.96
C HIS A 168 -5.24 -15.64 -12.56
N ASP A 169 -5.14 -16.03 -11.28
CA ASP A 169 -5.74 -17.24 -10.70
C ASP A 169 -7.02 -16.95 -9.89
#